data_AF-A0A7S4KU08-F1
#
_entry.id   AF-A0A7S4KU08-F1
#
_cell.length_a   1.000
_cell.length_b   1.000
_cell.length_c   1.000
_cell.angle_alpha   90.00
_cell.angle_beta   90.00
_cell.angle_gamma   90.00
#
_symmetry.space_group_name_H-M   'P 1'
#
loop_
_entity.id
_entity.type
_entity.pdbx_description
1 polymer ?
#
loop_
_entity_poly.entity_id
_entity_poly.type
_entity_poly.pdbx_seq_one_letter_code
_entity_poly.pdbx_strand_id
1 'polypeptide(L)'
;EDVERVLKIIDDTLEKVANEGFAQERIDALFHQTEFDLKNVTGNFGLNVAAGVMSGWIHGCNPLQQLDAEYYLEKLKEDLKKGDFFQNLVRKHLINNTHQVILEMKPDPDYVSKEAQFEESELRKLENSITEEERQRIREKTKELQEW
;
A
#
# COMPACT_ATOMS: atom_id res chain seq x y z
N GLU A 1 -0.79 11.27 -24.51
CA GLU A 1 -1.07 10.13 -25.41
C GLU A 1 -0.85 8.79 -24.71
N ASP A 2 0.33 8.50 -24.16
CA ASP A 2 0.57 7.21 -23.49
C ASP A 2 -0.25 6.98 -22.22
N VAL A 3 -0.46 8.01 -21.39
CA VAL A 3 -1.27 7.89 -20.16
C VAL A 3 -2.71 7.49 -20.47
N GLU A 4 -3.37 8.19 -21.41
CA GLU A 4 -4.74 7.86 -21.83
C GLU A 4 -4.81 6.44 -22.41
N ARG A 5 -3.79 6.03 -23.17
CA ARG A 5 -3.70 4.66 -23.68
C ARG A 5 -3.58 3.62 -22.57
N VAL A 6 -2.78 3.88 -21.54
CA VAL A 6 -2.63 2.98 -20.38
C VAL A 6 -3.94 2.88 -19.60
N LEU A 7 -4.59 4.01 -19.32
CA LEU A 7 -5.88 4.03 -18.63
C LEU A 7 -6.92 3.22 -19.40
N LYS A 8 -7.01 3.43 -20.73
CA LYS A 8 -7.90 2.64 -21.58
C LYS A 8 -7.61 1.14 -21.52
N ILE A 9 -6.34 0.74 -21.54
CA ILE A 9 -5.97 -0.69 -21.43
C ILE A 9 -6.39 -1.26 -20.07
N ILE A 10 -6.25 -0.49 -18.99
CA ILE A 10 -6.71 -0.90 -17.65
C ILE A 10 -8.23 -1.11 -17.67
N ASP A 11 -8.99 -0.13 -18.17
CA ASP A 11 -10.45 -0.18 -18.22
C ASP A 11 -10.93 -1.35 -19.10
N ASP A 12 -10.38 -1.50 -20.30
CA ASP A 12 -10.71 -2.58 -21.24
C ASP A 12 -10.39 -3.96 -20.60
N THR A 13 -9.31 -4.06 -19.83
CA THR A 13 -8.93 -5.30 -19.14
C THR A 13 -9.89 -5.63 -17.99
N LEU A 14 -10.26 -4.63 -17.18
CA LEU A 14 -11.20 -4.81 -16.09
C LEU A 14 -12.58 -5.22 -16.62
N GLU A 15 -13.06 -4.57 -17.68
CA GLU A 15 -14.32 -4.93 -18.35
C GLU A 15 -14.28 -6.35 -18.92
N LYS A 16 -13.19 -6.72 -19.59
CA LYS A 16 -13.02 -8.08 -20.12
C LYS A 16 -13.14 -9.12 -19.00
N VAL A 17 -12.40 -8.94 -17.91
CA VAL A 17 -12.42 -9.87 -16.76
C VAL A 17 -13.78 -9.88 -16.07
N ALA A 18 -14.46 -8.74 -15.98
CA ALA A 18 -15.80 -8.66 -15.41
C ALA A 18 -16.85 -9.38 -16.25
N ASN A 19 -16.64 -9.52 -17.57
CA ASN A 19 -17.54 -10.22 -18.49
C ASN A 19 -17.19 -11.72 -18.62
N GLU A 20 -15.91 -12.05 -18.79
CA GLU A 20 -15.44 -13.40 -19.11
C GLU A 20 -15.03 -14.22 -17.87
N GLY A 21 -14.78 -13.55 -16.73
CA GLY A 21 -14.27 -14.19 -15.53
C GLY A 21 -12.79 -14.56 -15.62
N PHE A 22 -12.39 -15.52 -14.79
CA PHE A 22 -11.03 -16.05 -14.74
C PHE A 22 -11.04 -17.54 -15.07
N ALA A 23 -9.96 -18.01 -15.71
CA ALA A 23 -9.78 -19.44 -15.93
C ALA A 23 -9.72 -20.20 -14.59
N GLN A 24 -10.53 -21.24 -14.44
CA GLN A 24 -10.65 -22.00 -13.20
C GLN A 24 -9.29 -22.57 -12.75
N GLU A 25 -8.48 -23.08 -13.68
CA GLU A 25 -7.13 -23.59 -13.40
C GLU A 25 -6.23 -22.56 -12.71
N ARG A 26 -6.38 -21.27 -13.04
CA ARG A 26 -5.62 -20.19 -12.39
C ARG A 26 -6.11 -19.92 -10.97
N ILE A 27 -7.43 -20.00 -10.77
CA ILE A 27 -8.03 -19.86 -9.44
C ILE A 27 -7.50 -21.01 -8.55
N ASP A 28 -7.60 -22.24 -9.03
CA ASP A 28 -7.18 -23.44 -8.28
C ASP A 28 -5.68 -23.40 -7.94
N ALA A 29 -4.84 -23.00 -8.90
CA ALA A 29 -3.40 -22.84 -8.67
C ALA A 29 -3.09 -21.80 -7.58
N LEU A 30 -3.81 -20.67 -7.54
CA LEU A 30 -3.63 -19.63 -6.52
C LEU A 30 -4.12 -20.08 -5.13
N PHE A 31 -5.19 -20.86 -5.06
CA PHE A 31 -5.61 -21.49 -3.81
C PHE A 31 -4.53 -22.43 -3.28
N HIS A 32 -4.00 -23.31 -4.13
CA HIS A 32 -2.93 -24.22 -3.74
C HIS A 32 -1.67 -23.49 -3.29
N GLN A 33 -1.27 -22.42 -3.99
CA GLN A 33 -0.13 -21.59 -3.59
C GLN A 33 -0.37 -20.96 -2.22
N THR A 34 -1.56 -20.40 -1.99
CA THR A 34 -1.91 -19.76 -0.72
C THR A 34 -1.92 -20.76 0.44
N GLU A 35 -2.49 -21.95 0.23
CA GLU A 35 -2.46 -23.05 1.22
C GLU A 35 -1.03 -23.51 1.54
N PHE A 36 -0.16 -23.54 0.53
CA PHE A 36 1.25 -23.87 0.72
C PHE A 36 1.98 -22.80 1.54
N ASP A 37 1.77 -21.52 1.20
CA ASP A 37 2.40 -20.39 1.88
C ASP A 37 2.00 -20.31 3.35
N LEU A 38 0.74 -20.61 3.68
CA LEU A 38 0.24 -20.64 5.05
C LEU A 38 0.83 -21.78 5.88
N LYS A 39 1.14 -22.92 5.26
CA LYS A 39 1.76 -24.08 5.94
C LYS A 39 3.27 -23.93 6.11
N ASN A 40 3.89 -23.02 5.36
CA ASN A 40 5.32 -22.85 5.36
C ASN A 40 5.78 -21.98 6.54
N VAL A 41 6.48 -22.60 7.50
CA VAL A 41 7.06 -21.88 8.64
C VAL A 41 8.43 -21.35 8.26
N THR A 42 8.56 -20.02 8.20
CA THR A 42 9.82 -19.33 7.92
C THR A 42 10.54 -18.93 9.22
N GLY A 43 11.85 -18.70 9.16
CA GLY A 43 12.64 -18.26 10.33
C GLY A 43 12.17 -16.94 10.97
N ASN A 44 11.44 -16.11 10.21
CA ASN A 44 10.87 -14.83 10.66
C ASN A 44 9.35 -14.89 10.90
N PHE A 45 8.80 -16.08 11.18
CA PHE A 45 7.35 -16.29 11.33
C PHE A 45 6.68 -15.29 12.28
N GLY A 46 7.25 -15.05 13.48
CA GLY A 46 6.67 -14.14 14.46
C GLY A 46 6.57 -12.69 13.98
N LEU A 47 7.56 -12.22 13.21
CA LEU A 47 7.55 -10.87 12.64
C LEU A 47 6.48 -10.75 11.54
N ASN A 48 6.35 -11.78 10.69
CA ASN A 48 5.34 -11.80 9.63
C ASN A 48 3.91 -11.83 10.21
N VAL A 49 3.69 -12.62 11.25
CA VAL A 49 2.41 -12.65 11.98
C VAL A 49 2.10 -11.30 12.60
N ALA A 50 3.07 -10.71 13.32
CA ALA A 50 2.90 -9.41 13.95
C ALA A 50 2.56 -8.32 12.90
N ALA A 51 3.29 -8.28 11.79
CA ALA A 51 3.05 -7.33 10.70
C ALA A 51 1.67 -7.56 10.03
N GLY A 52 1.28 -8.82 9.81
CA GLY A 52 0.02 -9.19 9.16
C GLY A 52 -1.21 -8.76 9.95
N VAL A 53 -1.22 -8.97 11.27
CA VAL A 53 -2.39 -8.66 12.11
C VAL A 53 -2.46 -7.20 12.55
N MET A 54 -1.33 -6.48 12.51
CA MET A 54 -1.23 -5.13 13.07
C MET A 54 -2.23 -4.17 12.43
N SER A 55 -2.36 -4.21 11.10
CA SER A 55 -3.26 -3.32 10.35
C SER A 55 -4.71 -3.44 10.82
N GLY A 56 -5.25 -4.66 10.91
CA GLY A 56 -6.61 -4.85 11.42
C GLY A 56 -6.71 -4.55 12.92
N TRP A 57 -5.70 -4.93 13.70
CA TRP A 57 -5.75 -4.76 15.15
C TRP A 57 -5.83 -3.28 15.57
N ILE A 58 -5.08 -2.38 14.92
CA ILE A 58 -5.17 -0.93 15.18
C ILE A 58 -6.50 -0.31 14.74
N HIS A 59 -7.28 -1.00 13.90
CA HIS A 59 -8.62 -0.60 13.47
C HIS A 59 -9.74 -1.35 14.22
N GLY A 60 -9.41 -2.03 15.33
CA GLY A 60 -10.38 -2.70 16.20
C GLY A 60 -10.81 -4.10 15.74
N CYS A 61 -10.15 -4.68 14.73
CA CYS A 61 -10.38 -6.07 14.33
C CYS A 61 -9.76 -7.03 15.34
N ASN A 62 -10.35 -8.22 15.47
CA ASN A 62 -9.77 -9.29 16.29
C ASN A 62 -8.55 -9.89 15.56
N PRO A 63 -7.32 -9.80 16.12
CA PRO A 63 -6.12 -10.31 15.47
C PRO A 63 -6.11 -11.85 15.38
N LEU A 64 -6.77 -12.55 16.30
CA LEU A 64 -6.86 -14.02 16.26
C LEU A 64 -7.77 -14.49 15.12
N GLN A 65 -8.86 -13.77 14.87
CA GLN A 65 -9.72 -14.08 13.72
C GLN A 65 -8.97 -13.90 12.41
N GLN A 66 -8.07 -12.92 12.29
CA GLN A 66 -7.27 -12.70 11.07
C GLN A 66 -6.28 -13.84 10.78
N LEU A 67 -5.92 -14.63 11.80
CA LEU A 67 -5.00 -15.76 11.66
C LEU A 67 -5.71 -17.07 11.27
N ASP A 68 -7.05 -17.09 11.30
CA ASP A 68 -7.84 -18.25 10.91
C ASP A 68 -7.98 -18.34 9.38
N ALA A 69 -6.84 -18.59 8.73
CA ALA A 69 -6.75 -18.62 7.28
C ALA A 69 -7.52 -19.81 6.67
N GLU A 70 -7.60 -20.93 7.38
CA GLU A 70 -8.38 -22.11 6.97
C GLU A 70 -9.87 -21.76 6.85
N TYR A 71 -10.45 -21.13 7.88
CA TYR A 71 -11.83 -20.66 7.86
C TYR A 71 -12.13 -19.75 6.66
N TYR A 72 -11.27 -18.75 6.40
CA TYR A 72 -11.51 -17.82 5.29
C TYR A 72 -11.32 -18.45 3.92
N LEU A 73 -10.38 -19.39 3.76
CA LEU A 73 -10.19 -20.12 2.51
C LEU A 73 -11.40 -21.01 2.20
N GLU A 74 -11.92 -21.72 3.19
CA GLU A 74 -13.14 -22.52 3.03
C GLU A 74 -14.33 -21.66 2.66
N LYS A 75 -14.53 -20.55 3.38
CA LYS A 75 -15.59 -19.57 3.09
C LYS A 75 -15.48 -19.01 1.68
N LEU A 76 -14.26 -18.67 1.23
CA LEU A 76 -14.04 -18.17 -0.12
C LEU A 76 -14.36 -19.25 -1.18
N LYS A 77 -13.99 -20.52 -0.94
CA LYS A 77 -14.38 -21.64 -1.82
C LYS A 77 -15.90 -21.80 -1.90
N GLU A 78 -16.62 -21.62 -0.80
CA GLU A 78 -18.10 -21.64 -0.80
C GLU A 78 -18.70 -20.46 -1.55
N ASP A 79 -18.15 -19.26 -1.38
CA ASP A 79 -18.60 -18.07 -2.10
C ASP A 79 -18.40 -18.20 -3.61
N LEU A 80 -17.32 -18.86 -4.05
CA LEU A 80 -17.07 -19.14 -5.47
C LEU A 80 -18.07 -20.10 -6.09
N LYS A 81 -18.67 -21.01 -5.30
CA LYS A 81 -19.75 -21.90 -5.81
C LYS A 81 -21.01 -21.12 -6.20
N LYS A 82 -21.15 -19.87 -5.74
CA LYS A 82 -22.31 -19.01 -6.03
C LYS A 82 -22.25 -18.38 -7.43
N GLY A 83 -21.23 -18.68 -8.22
CA GLY A 83 -21.10 -18.24 -9.62
C GLY A 83 -20.10 -17.08 -9.75
N ASP A 84 -20.55 -15.97 -10.33
CA ASP A 84 -19.73 -14.83 -10.77
C ASP A 84 -19.15 -13.96 -9.63
N PHE A 85 -18.66 -14.58 -8.57
CA PHE A 85 -18.18 -13.92 -7.36
C PHE A 85 -17.08 -12.90 -7.66
N PHE A 86 -16.00 -13.31 -8.35
CA PHE A 86 -14.90 -12.41 -8.66
C PHE A 86 -15.29 -11.34 -9.67
N GLN A 87 -16.10 -11.66 -10.69
CA GLN A 87 -16.60 -10.67 -11.64
C GLN A 87 -17.43 -9.60 -10.93
N ASN A 88 -18.30 -10.00 -10.00
CA ASN A 88 -19.09 -9.08 -9.20
C ASN A 88 -18.21 -8.17 -8.32
N LEU A 89 -17.13 -8.70 -7.74
CA LEU A 89 -16.16 -7.89 -6.99
C LEU A 89 -15.43 -6.89 -7.87
N VAL A 90 -14.96 -7.30 -9.06
CA VAL A 90 -14.32 -6.40 -10.04
C VAL A 90 -15.27 -5.27 -10.42
N ARG A 91 -16.54 -5.59 -10.75
CA ARG A 91 -17.54 -4.56 -11.07
C ARG A 91 -17.77 -3.61 -9.91
N LYS A 92 -17.97 -4.13 -8.71
CA LYS A 92 -18.32 -3.32 -7.54
C LYS A 92 -17.17 -2.43 -7.07
N HIS A 93 -15.95 -2.97 -6.97
CA HIS A 93 -14.85 -2.31 -6.28
C HIS A 93 -13.86 -1.60 -7.21
N LEU A 94 -13.81 -1.98 -8.49
CA LEU A 94 -12.88 -1.42 -9.46
C LEU A 94 -13.60 -0.59 -10.53
N ILE A 95 -14.57 -1.17 -11.24
CA ILE A 95 -15.23 -0.49 -12.38
C ILE A 95 -16.23 0.58 -11.91
N ASN A 96 -17.15 0.22 -11.00
CA ASN A 96 -18.21 1.13 -10.54
C ASN A 96 -17.79 2.02 -9.37
N ASN A 97 -16.54 1.89 -8.90
CA ASN A 97 -16.04 2.66 -7.78
C ASN A 97 -15.52 4.02 -8.25
N THR A 98 -16.26 5.07 -7.95
CA THR A 98 -15.90 6.45 -8.31
C THR A 98 -14.75 7.02 -7.48
N HIS A 99 -14.32 6.34 -6.41
CA HIS A 99 -13.25 6.79 -5.54
C HIS A 99 -11.87 6.35 -6.07
N GLN A 100 -11.44 6.96 -7.18
CA GLN A 100 -10.22 6.63 -7.90
C GLN A 100 -9.25 7.83 -7.95
N VAL A 101 -7.95 7.56 -7.94
CA VAL A 101 -6.88 8.56 -8.16
C VAL A 101 -6.00 8.09 -9.31
N ILE A 102 -5.76 8.98 -10.28
CA ILE A 102 -4.78 8.78 -11.35
C ILE A 102 -3.61 9.70 -11.07
N LEU A 103 -2.42 9.12 -10.84
CA LEU A 103 -1.20 9.86 -10.56
C LEU A 103 -0.22 9.68 -11.73
N GLU A 104 0.16 10.78 -12.38
CA GLU A 104 1.22 10.82 -13.38
C GLU A 104 2.45 11.52 -12.77
N MET A 105 3.60 10.85 -12.76
CA MET A 105 4.86 11.41 -12.27
C MET A 105 5.82 11.58 -13.45
N LYS A 106 6.30 12.80 -13.69
CA LYS A 106 7.21 13.14 -14.79
C LYS A 106 8.61 13.43 -14.25
N PRO A 107 9.66 12.99 -14.94
CA PRO A 107 11.02 13.35 -14.57
C PRO A 107 11.23 14.85 -14.76
N ASP A 108 11.80 15.50 -13.75
CA ASP A 108 12.28 16.88 -13.81
C ASP A 108 13.79 16.86 -13.49
N PRO A 109 14.67 17.15 -14.46
CA PRO A 109 16.12 17.14 -14.25
C PRO A 109 16.58 18.09 -13.14
N ASP A 110 15.81 19.15 -12.88
CA ASP A 110 16.13 20.17 -11.89
C ASP A 110 15.44 19.91 -10.54
N TYR A 111 14.67 18.83 -10.40
CA TYR A 111 13.87 18.53 -9.19
C TYR A 111 14.71 18.63 -7.91
N VAL A 112 15.87 17.96 -7.89
CA VAL A 112 16.79 17.94 -6.74
C VAL A 112 17.31 19.35 -6.42
N SER A 113 17.63 20.15 -7.45
CA SER A 113 18.09 21.53 -7.23
C SER A 113 16.98 22.42 -6.68
N LYS A 114 15.74 22.27 -7.18
CA LYS A 114 14.56 23.00 -6.70
C LYS A 114 14.23 22.64 -5.25
N GLU A 115 14.31 21.37 -4.89
CA GLU A 115 14.11 20.89 -3.52
C GLU A 115 15.15 21.48 -2.56
N ALA A 116 16.44 21.46 -2.94
CA ALA A 116 17.52 22.06 -2.15
C ALA A 116 17.36 23.58 -2.00
N GLN A 117 16.97 24.29 -3.06
CA GLN A 117 16.72 25.73 -3.01
C GLN A 117 15.51 26.06 -2.12
N PHE A 118 14.45 25.24 -2.18
CA PHE A 118 13.30 25.38 -1.29
C PHE A 118 13.71 25.20 0.17
N GLU A 119 14.45 24.13 0.48
CA GLU A 119 14.98 23.87 1.82
C GLU A 119 15.86 25.03 2.31
N GLU A 120 16.81 25.51 1.50
CA GLU A 120 17.67 26.64 1.86
C GLU A 120 16.85 27.91 2.14
N SER A 121 15.79 28.15 1.36
CA SER A 121 14.92 29.31 1.56
C SER A 121 14.14 29.23 2.87
N GLU A 122 13.65 28.05 3.25
CA GLU A 122 12.95 27.83 4.51
C GLU A 122 13.92 27.95 5.71
N LEU A 123 15.14 27.43 5.58
CA LEU A 123 16.19 27.59 6.59
C LEU A 123 16.57 29.06 6.81
N ARG A 124 16.73 29.84 5.73
CA ARG A 124 17.02 31.28 5.84
C ARG A 124 15.87 32.04 6.52
N LYS A 125 14.61 31.69 6.23
CA LYS A 125 13.45 32.28 6.93
C LYS A 125 13.47 31.96 8.41
N LEU A 126 13.73 30.70 8.76
CA LEU A 126 13.83 30.27 10.15
C LEU A 126 14.97 31.02 10.87
N GLU A 127 16.15 31.08 10.27
CA GLU A 127 17.32 31.76 10.84
C GLU A 127 17.05 33.24 11.13
N ASN A 128 16.31 33.91 10.25
CA ASN A 128 15.93 35.31 10.42
C ASN A 128 14.79 35.51 11.44
N SER A 129 14.03 34.47 11.76
CA SER A 129 12.89 34.53 12.68
C SER A 129 13.23 34.21 14.14
N ILE A 130 14.35 33.51 14.38
CA ILE A 130 14.76 33.10 15.72
C ILE A 130 15.50 34.21 16.47
N THR A 131 15.31 34.24 17.78
CA THR A 131 16.00 35.14 18.71
C THR A 131 17.42 34.67 19.01
N GLU A 132 18.25 35.56 19.57
CA GLU A 132 19.62 35.20 19.96
C GLU A 132 19.65 34.15 21.09
N GLU A 133 18.68 34.20 22.01
CA GLU A 133 18.54 33.19 23.07
C GLU A 133 18.25 31.80 22.50
N GLU A 134 17.39 31.71 21.47
CA GLU A 134 17.11 30.46 20.77
C GLU A 134 18.32 29.97 19.98
N ARG A 135 19.04 30.88 19.31
CA ARG A 135 20.28 30.57 18.58
C ARG A 135 21.33 29.99 19.52
N GLN A 136 21.49 30.57 20.71
CA GLN A 136 22.43 30.08 21.73
C GLN A 136 22.02 28.70 22.26
N ARG A 137 20.73 28.50 22.54
CA ARG A 137 20.19 27.19 22.97
C ARG A 137 20.43 26.10 21.92
N ILE A 138 20.29 26.40 20.63
CA ILE A 138 20.57 25.46 19.53
C ILE A 138 22.06 25.06 19.53
N ARG A 139 22.97 26.03 19.71
CA ARG A 139 24.42 25.76 19.77
C ARG A 139 24.78 24.86 20.94
N GLU A 140 24.23 25.13 22.12
CA GLU A 140 24.47 24.32 23.33
C GLU A 140 24.00 22.87 23.14
N LYS A 141 22.77 22.67 22.64
CA LYS A 141 22.26 21.32 22.31
C LYS A 141 23.11 20.61 21.25
N THR A 142 23.61 21.35 20.26
CA THR A 142 24.48 20.77 19.21
C THR A 142 25.79 20.27 19.82
N LYS A 143 26.37 21.02 20.76
CA LYS A 143 27.58 20.62 21.47
C LYS A 143 27.32 19.38 22.35
N GLU A 144 26.23 19.36 23.10
CA GLU A 144 25.84 18.19 23.91
C GLU A 144 25.65 16.93 23.05
N LEU A 145 25.02 17.05 21.88
CA LEU A 145 24.83 15.92 20.95
C LEU A 145 26.14 15.41 20.32
N GLN A 146 27.12 16.28 20.10
CA GLN A 146 28.44 15.89 19.58
C GLN A 146 29.31 15.17 20.62
N GLU A 147 29.05 15.43 21.90
CA GLU A 147 29.74 14.79 23.02
C GLU A 147 29.08 13.46 23.46
N TRP A 148 27.92 13.12 22.89
CA TRP A 148 27.13 11.89 23.17
C TRP A 148 27.52 10.74 22.25
#